data_AF-A0A4V3RBX4-F1
#
_entry.id   AF-A0A4V3RBX4-F1
#
_cell.length_a   1.000
_cell.length_b   1.000
_cell.length_c   1.000
_cell.angle_alpha   90.00
_cell.angle_beta   90.00
_cell.angle_gamma   90.00
#
_symmetry.space_group_name_H-M   'P 1'
#
loop_
_entity.id
_entity.type
_entity.pdbx_description
1 polymer ?
#
loop_
_entity_poly.entity_id
_entity_poly.type
_entity_poly.pdbx_seq_one_letter_code
_entity_poly.pdbx_strand_id
1 'polypeptide(L)'
;MKQKILDNVSEYSASQLVEYIRTGVVTFDELVQDTDGEFAVEKRREVKHILESGDAEEWNNVKVQHSIEAVQHYLDTYPNGQFRAEARALKNELESELQKSYLQATTDDAWTLVDKSDKNELREFIKKYPNSTHVSEARKLIDSLLLDEIMGVDIDTLVTQINQVPTDKTAVTQEQRDNKTIAIIEKFLSEKKVRKSDFLNKIKEDHNLVSSGVVKRLINSGTISIEDLISIEIDRLFIQKMFNGESAQSFSTPEKLDKIHKQSTEIYFWGIPSSGKSCALGAILSVAASGKVAHSMDADTESQGYGYMTKLINLFQNGEIGTLMEGTSVDSFYEMGFDLVDKEGKIHPITCIDMAGELMRCMYKANAGDNMSETDEVMLDTLTKVLIDNRSTSRKMHIFVIEYGAEDRLYEGLPQRVYLEGAVSYIKNTGIFKKDTDAIYIMITKADKVKNATKDTFTNYINDKYLGFYNGLEQICKDNEINKGKVEKIAFSLGEVCFQNYCRFNSRPAENVVSLLLQRSASFRGGKRGMFEKIFRG
;
A
#
# COMPACT_ATOMS: atom_id res chain seq x y z
N MET A 1 -24.92 -46.11 -66.52
CA MET A 1 -24.55 -47.23 -65.63
C MET A 1 -25.80 -47.92 -65.10
N LYS A 2 -26.69 -47.19 -64.40
CA LYS A 2 -28.02 -47.63 -63.98
C LYS A 2 -28.81 -48.45 -65.02
N GLN A 3 -29.08 -47.88 -66.21
CA GLN A 3 -29.84 -48.58 -67.26
C GLN A 3 -29.21 -49.91 -67.69
N LYS A 4 -27.87 -49.97 -67.76
CA LYS A 4 -27.14 -51.20 -68.12
C LYS A 4 -27.32 -52.32 -67.08
N ILE A 5 -27.47 -51.95 -65.81
CA ILE A 5 -27.71 -52.90 -64.71
C ILE A 5 -29.15 -53.41 -64.75
N LEU A 6 -30.11 -52.53 -65.05
CA LEU A 6 -31.53 -52.89 -65.19
C LEU A 6 -31.76 -53.81 -66.40
N ASP A 7 -31.18 -53.47 -67.56
CA ASP A 7 -31.35 -54.23 -68.81
C ASP A 7 -30.68 -55.62 -68.78
N ASN A 8 -29.69 -55.83 -67.88
CA ASN A 8 -28.91 -57.08 -67.79
C ASN A 8 -28.93 -57.67 -66.37
N VAL A 9 -30.01 -57.46 -65.61
CA VAL A 9 -30.11 -57.88 -64.20
C VAL A 9 -29.83 -59.38 -63.98
N SER A 10 -30.09 -60.21 -64.99
CA SER A 10 -29.86 -61.66 -64.97
C SER A 10 -28.37 -62.03 -64.99
N GLU A 11 -27.50 -61.18 -65.56
CA GLU A 11 -26.05 -61.40 -65.70
C GLU A 11 -25.26 -61.12 -64.41
N TYR A 12 -25.84 -60.35 -63.48
CA TYR A 12 -25.19 -60.00 -62.22
C TYR A 12 -25.50 -61.00 -61.11
N SER A 13 -24.51 -61.28 -60.25
CA SER A 13 -24.71 -62.08 -59.05
C SER A 13 -25.53 -61.31 -58.00
N ALA A 14 -26.16 -62.01 -57.07
CA ALA A 14 -26.89 -61.37 -55.99
C ALA A 14 -26.01 -60.40 -55.18
N SER A 15 -24.75 -60.76 -54.91
CA SER A 15 -23.78 -59.88 -54.24
C SER A 15 -23.40 -58.64 -55.06
N GLN A 16 -23.27 -58.75 -56.38
CA GLN A 16 -22.98 -57.60 -57.26
C GLN A 16 -24.16 -56.63 -57.32
N LEU A 17 -25.39 -57.17 -57.36
CA LEU A 17 -26.61 -56.35 -57.29
C LEU A 17 -26.72 -55.63 -55.94
N VAL A 18 -26.38 -56.30 -54.83
CA VAL A 18 -26.32 -55.66 -53.51
C VAL A 18 -25.28 -54.55 -53.46
N GLU A 19 -24.11 -54.71 -54.06
CA GLU A 19 -23.09 -53.66 -54.11
C GLU A 19 -23.57 -52.43 -54.88
N TYR A 20 -24.29 -52.61 -55.99
CA TYR A 20 -24.89 -51.50 -56.73
C TYR A 20 -26.03 -50.82 -55.97
N ILE A 21 -26.74 -51.55 -55.10
CA ILE A 21 -27.71 -50.98 -54.17
C ILE A 21 -27.00 -50.18 -53.07
N ARG A 22 -25.96 -50.73 -52.44
CA ARG A 22 -25.18 -50.08 -51.37
C ARG A 22 -24.47 -48.81 -51.84
N THR A 23 -24.04 -48.76 -53.10
CA THR A 23 -23.40 -47.58 -53.70
C THR A 23 -24.40 -46.58 -54.30
N GLY A 24 -25.71 -46.81 -54.15
CA GLY A 24 -26.77 -45.90 -54.58
C GLY A 24 -27.00 -45.81 -56.10
N VAL A 25 -26.49 -46.77 -56.88
CA VAL A 25 -26.59 -46.78 -58.35
C VAL A 25 -27.97 -47.23 -58.83
N VAL A 26 -28.62 -48.13 -58.09
CA VAL A 26 -29.98 -48.67 -58.32
C VAL A 26 -30.66 -48.96 -56.98
N THR A 27 -31.99 -48.96 -56.92
CA THR A 27 -32.72 -49.41 -55.72
C THR A 27 -33.24 -50.86 -55.89
N PHE A 28 -33.55 -51.53 -54.78
CA PHE A 28 -34.17 -52.87 -54.84
C PHE A 28 -35.53 -52.83 -55.56
N ASP A 29 -36.31 -51.77 -55.37
CA ASP A 29 -37.61 -51.59 -56.04
C ASP A 29 -37.46 -51.36 -57.54
N GLU A 30 -36.46 -50.58 -57.97
CA GLU A 30 -36.13 -50.39 -59.39
C GLU A 30 -35.73 -51.72 -60.05
N LEU A 31 -34.94 -52.55 -59.37
CA LEU A 31 -34.61 -53.89 -59.87
C LEU A 31 -35.85 -54.80 -59.98
N VAL A 32 -36.86 -54.60 -59.13
CA VAL A 32 -38.10 -55.40 -59.12
C VAL A 32 -39.07 -54.96 -60.21
N GLN A 33 -39.17 -53.66 -60.48
CA GLN A 33 -40.18 -53.05 -61.35
C GLN A 33 -39.68 -52.82 -62.79
N ASP A 34 -38.40 -52.45 -62.96
CA ASP A 34 -37.87 -51.94 -64.23
C ASP A 34 -36.98 -52.97 -64.97
N THR A 35 -37.23 -54.26 -64.76
CA THR A 35 -36.45 -55.37 -65.34
C THR A 35 -37.29 -56.34 -66.19
N ASP A 36 -38.52 -55.96 -66.55
CA ASP A 36 -39.42 -56.74 -67.43
C ASP A 36 -39.59 -58.23 -67.04
N GLY A 37 -39.41 -58.55 -65.75
CA GLY A 37 -39.53 -59.91 -65.22
C GLY A 37 -38.23 -60.72 -65.17
N GLU A 38 -37.12 -60.22 -65.74
CA GLU A 38 -35.81 -60.89 -65.79
C GLU A 38 -35.11 -61.01 -64.42
N PHE A 39 -35.55 -60.25 -63.42
CA PHE A 39 -35.07 -60.43 -62.05
C PHE A 39 -35.73 -61.68 -61.44
N ALA A 40 -35.10 -62.85 -61.49
CA ALA A 40 -35.70 -64.10 -60.99
C ALA A 40 -36.13 -64.04 -59.51
N VAL A 41 -37.22 -64.73 -59.12
CA VAL A 41 -37.77 -64.70 -57.75
C VAL A 41 -36.76 -65.22 -56.71
N GLU A 42 -35.99 -66.23 -57.07
CA GLU A 42 -34.92 -66.81 -56.26
C GLU A 42 -33.80 -65.79 -56.03
N LYS A 43 -33.40 -65.07 -57.10
CA LYS A 43 -32.38 -64.02 -57.03
C LYS A 43 -32.89 -62.78 -56.29
N ARG A 44 -34.18 -62.44 -56.40
CA ARG A 44 -34.85 -61.43 -55.55
C ARG A 44 -34.77 -61.80 -54.08
N ARG A 45 -35.06 -63.06 -53.73
CA ARG A 45 -34.98 -63.56 -52.35
C ARG A 45 -33.55 -63.55 -51.85
N GLU A 46 -32.58 -63.93 -52.67
CA GLU A 46 -31.16 -63.94 -52.31
C GLU A 46 -30.61 -62.51 -52.13
N VAL A 47 -30.89 -61.58 -53.05
CA VAL A 47 -30.53 -60.16 -52.91
C VAL A 47 -31.20 -59.57 -51.67
N LYS A 48 -32.48 -59.85 -51.43
CA LYS A 48 -33.21 -59.41 -50.25
C LYS A 48 -32.60 -59.99 -48.96
N HIS A 49 -32.24 -61.27 -48.96
CA HIS A 49 -31.59 -61.92 -47.83
C HIS A 49 -30.19 -61.36 -47.57
N ILE A 50 -29.39 -61.08 -48.61
CA ILE A 50 -28.07 -60.49 -48.48
C ILE A 50 -28.17 -59.05 -47.93
N LEU A 51 -29.13 -58.26 -48.42
CA LEU A 51 -29.44 -56.94 -47.88
C LEU A 51 -29.81 -57.04 -46.39
N GLU A 52 -30.71 -57.95 -46.03
CA GLU A 52 -31.14 -58.19 -44.64
C GLU A 52 -29.98 -58.73 -43.77
N SER A 53 -29.01 -59.44 -44.34
CA SER A 53 -27.85 -60.00 -43.62
C SER A 53 -26.70 -59.00 -43.38
N GLY A 54 -26.66 -57.89 -44.11
CA GLY A 54 -25.62 -56.84 -43.99
C GLY A 54 -25.88 -55.77 -42.91
N ASP A 55 -27.06 -55.81 -42.29
CA ASP A 55 -27.52 -54.85 -41.27
C ASP A 55 -26.55 -54.72 -40.08
N ALA A 56 -26.04 -55.85 -39.59
CA ALA A 56 -25.11 -55.88 -38.46
C ALA A 56 -23.71 -55.34 -38.80
N GLU A 57 -23.26 -55.52 -40.04
CA GLU A 57 -21.96 -55.02 -40.51
C GLU A 57 -22.00 -53.49 -40.65
N GLU A 58 -23.06 -52.95 -41.26
CA GLU A 58 -23.23 -51.51 -41.42
C GLU A 58 -23.44 -50.81 -40.08
N TRP A 59 -24.23 -51.40 -39.16
CA TRP A 59 -24.35 -50.86 -37.81
C TRP A 59 -23.01 -50.82 -37.06
N ASN A 60 -22.12 -51.79 -37.31
CA ASN A 60 -20.78 -51.75 -36.73
C ASN A 60 -19.95 -50.59 -37.31
N ASN A 61 -20.08 -50.30 -38.60
CA ASN A 61 -19.46 -49.13 -39.23
C ASN A 61 -19.98 -47.81 -38.64
N VAL A 62 -21.29 -47.71 -38.37
CA VAL A 62 -21.90 -46.53 -37.71
C VAL A 62 -21.29 -46.29 -36.33
N LYS A 63 -21.11 -47.34 -35.52
CA LYS A 63 -20.47 -47.22 -34.20
C LYS A 63 -19.00 -46.77 -34.29
N VAL A 64 -18.29 -47.17 -35.35
CA VAL A 64 -16.89 -46.78 -35.57
C VAL A 64 -16.78 -45.32 -36.06
N GLN A 65 -17.63 -44.92 -37.01
CA GLN A 65 -17.62 -43.56 -37.57
C GLN A 65 -18.18 -42.53 -36.59
N HIS A 66 -19.18 -42.91 -35.80
CA HIS A 66 -19.77 -42.12 -34.71
C HIS A 66 -20.15 -40.68 -35.14
N SER A 67 -20.78 -40.55 -36.31
CA SER A 67 -21.21 -39.27 -36.87
C SER A 67 -22.70 -39.27 -37.24
N ILE A 68 -23.29 -38.08 -37.29
CA ILE A 68 -24.71 -37.92 -37.65
C ILE A 68 -24.95 -38.41 -39.08
N GLU A 69 -24.00 -38.19 -39.99
CA GLU A 69 -24.06 -38.62 -41.39
C GLU A 69 -24.08 -40.14 -41.51
N ALA A 70 -23.22 -40.84 -40.75
CA ALA A 70 -23.16 -42.30 -40.75
C ALA A 70 -24.46 -42.92 -40.21
N VAL A 71 -24.98 -42.35 -39.12
CA VAL A 71 -26.25 -42.80 -38.51
C VAL A 71 -27.43 -42.53 -39.46
N GLN A 72 -27.44 -41.38 -40.14
CA GLN A 72 -28.47 -41.04 -41.13
C GLN A 72 -28.43 -41.98 -42.33
N HIS A 73 -27.23 -42.27 -42.86
CA HIS A 73 -27.03 -43.23 -43.94
C HIS A 73 -27.59 -44.62 -43.60
N TYR A 74 -27.33 -45.11 -42.38
CA TYR A 74 -27.87 -46.37 -41.91
C TYR A 74 -29.40 -46.36 -41.80
N LEU A 75 -29.99 -45.29 -41.25
CA LEU A 75 -31.45 -45.15 -41.13
C LEU A 75 -32.16 -45.09 -42.49
N ASP A 76 -31.50 -44.54 -43.51
CA ASP A 76 -32.03 -44.44 -44.88
C ASP A 76 -31.87 -45.77 -45.65
N THR A 77 -30.75 -46.48 -45.43
CA THR A 77 -30.44 -47.76 -46.10
C THR A 77 -31.20 -48.96 -45.48
N TYR A 78 -31.47 -48.90 -44.17
CA TYR A 78 -32.14 -49.94 -43.40
C TYR A 78 -33.39 -49.42 -42.65
N PRO A 79 -34.47 -49.02 -43.36
CA PRO A 79 -35.65 -48.42 -42.74
C PRO A 79 -36.36 -49.30 -41.70
N ASN A 80 -36.18 -50.63 -41.80
CA ASN A 80 -36.71 -51.67 -40.90
C ASN A 80 -35.59 -52.51 -40.25
N GLY A 81 -34.35 -52.01 -40.20
CA GLY A 81 -33.20 -52.72 -39.63
C GLY A 81 -33.35 -53.01 -38.14
N GLN A 82 -32.66 -54.05 -37.66
CA GLN A 82 -32.66 -54.52 -36.29
C GLN A 82 -32.17 -53.45 -35.31
N PHE A 83 -31.24 -52.58 -35.71
CA PHE A 83 -30.63 -51.55 -34.85
C PHE A 83 -31.23 -50.15 -35.02
N ARG A 84 -32.40 -50.04 -35.66
CA ARG A 84 -33.05 -48.74 -35.93
C ARG A 84 -33.34 -47.93 -34.67
N ALA A 85 -33.70 -48.60 -33.57
CA ALA A 85 -34.00 -47.93 -32.31
C ALA A 85 -32.72 -47.32 -31.70
N GLU A 86 -31.64 -48.10 -31.70
CA GLU A 86 -30.31 -47.67 -31.26
C GLU A 86 -29.74 -46.56 -32.14
N ALA A 87 -29.91 -46.65 -33.46
CA ALA A 87 -29.47 -45.62 -34.40
C ALA A 87 -30.19 -44.28 -34.15
N ARG A 88 -31.51 -44.29 -33.90
CA ARG A 88 -32.24 -43.07 -33.53
C ARG A 88 -31.80 -42.48 -32.20
N ALA A 89 -31.53 -43.33 -31.21
CA ALA A 89 -31.01 -42.87 -29.92
C ALA A 89 -29.63 -42.22 -30.08
N LEU A 90 -28.72 -42.86 -30.82
CA LEU A 90 -27.38 -42.34 -31.09
C LEU A 90 -27.43 -41.03 -31.89
N LYS A 91 -28.33 -40.90 -32.88
CA LYS A 91 -28.53 -39.64 -33.61
C LYS A 91 -28.92 -38.50 -32.67
N ASN A 92 -29.92 -38.74 -31.82
CA ASN A 92 -30.39 -37.73 -30.86
C ASN A 92 -29.29 -37.34 -29.85
N GLU A 93 -28.48 -38.32 -29.42
CA GLU A 93 -27.33 -38.09 -28.55
C GLU A 93 -26.29 -37.18 -29.22
N LEU A 94 -25.86 -37.54 -30.43
CA LEU A 94 -24.89 -36.77 -31.23
C LEU A 94 -25.38 -35.36 -31.56
N GLU A 95 -26.65 -35.20 -31.94
CA GLU A 95 -27.26 -33.89 -32.20
C GLU A 95 -27.32 -33.04 -30.92
N SER A 96 -27.65 -33.65 -29.78
CA SER A 96 -27.62 -32.99 -28.46
C SER A 96 -26.20 -32.58 -28.06
N GLU A 97 -25.20 -33.42 -28.30
CA GLU A 97 -23.79 -33.10 -28.04
C GLU A 97 -23.30 -31.95 -28.92
N LEU A 98 -23.61 -31.99 -30.22
CA LEU A 98 -23.26 -30.93 -31.17
C LEU A 98 -23.92 -29.60 -30.77
N GLN A 99 -25.20 -29.64 -30.38
CA GLN A 99 -25.91 -28.45 -29.91
C GLN A 99 -25.33 -27.91 -28.60
N LYS A 100 -24.97 -28.77 -27.63
CA LYS A 100 -24.29 -28.35 -26.40
C LYS A 100 -22.93 -27.71 -26.69
N SER A 101 -22.15 -28.30 -27.59
CA SER A 101 -20.85 -27.78 -28.03
C SER A 101 -20.99 -26.40 -28.69
N TYR A 102 -21.95 -26.24 -29.59
CA TYR A 102 -22.24 -24.96 -30.24
C TYR A 102 -22.69 -23.89 -29.24
N LEU A 103 -23.60 -24.24 -28.32
CA LEU A 103 -24.03 -23.31 -27.26
C LEU A 103 -22.86 -22.91 -26.36
N GLN A 104 -22.01 -23.86 -25.97
CA GLN A 104 -20.85 -23.60 -25.12
C GLN A 104 -19.89 -22.63 -25.81
N ALA A 105 -19.50 -22.90 -27.06
CA ALA A 105 -18.63 -22.01 -27.84
C ALA A 105 -19.22 -20.60 -27.97
N THR A 106 -20.52 -20.50 -28.28
CA THR A 106 -21.23 -19.22 -28.38
C THR A 106 -21.24 -18.47 -27.04
N THR A 107 -21.39 -19.20 -25.92
CA THR A 107 -21.40 -18.59 -24.58
C THR A 107 -20.01 -18.18 -24.12
N ASP A 108 -18.96 -18.92 -24.51
CA ASP A 108 -17.57 -18.60 -24.22
C ASP A 108 -17.17 -17.33 -24.96
N ASP A 109 -17.50 -17.24 -26.26
CA ASP A 109 -17.31 -16.03 -27.06
C ASP A 109 -18.04 -14.83 -26.43
N ALA A 110 -19.31 -15.00 -26.05
CA ALA A 110 -20.07 -13.95 -25.38
C ALA A 110 -19.42 -13.54 -24.04
N TRP A 111 -18.91 -14.49 -23.27
CA TRP A 111 -18.23 -14.23 -21.99
C TRP A 111 -16.96 -13.41 -22.16
N THR A 112 -16.18 -13.63 -23.21
CA THR A 112 -14.95 -12.84 -23.45
C THR A 112 -15.25 -11.35 -23.60
N LEU A 113 -16.42 -11.00 -24.14
CA LEU A 113 -16.84 -9.63 -24.43
C LEU A 113 -17.46 -8.89 -23.23
N VAL A 114 -17.93 -9.61 -22.21
CA VAL A 114 -18.52 -8.98 -21.00
C VAL A 114 -17.46 -8.17 -20.26
N ASP A 115 -17.77 -6.92 -19.89
CA ASP A 115 -16.94 -6.17 -18.95
C ASP A 115 -17.12 -6.76 -17.54
N LYS A 116 -16.10 -7.48 -17.06
CA LYS A 116 -16.10 -8.13 -15.73
C LYS A 116 -16.10 -7.14 -14.57
N SER A 117 -15.95 -5.85 -14.84
CA SER A 117 -16.08 -4.77 -13.85
C SER A 117 -17.48 -4.15 -13.79
N ASP A 118 -18.39 -4.49 -14.71
CA ASP A 118 -19.76 -3.98 -14.72
C ASP A 118 -20.76 -5.03 -14.20
N LYS A 119 -21.34 -4.75 -13.02
CA LYS A 119 -22.36 -5.60 -12.39
C LYS A 119 -23.59 -5.80 -13.28
N ASN A 120 -23.98 -4.82 -14.08
CA ASN A 120 -25.15 -4.90 -14.95
C ASN A 120 -24.86 -5.79 -16.17
N GLU A 121 -23.68 -5.67 -16.78
CA GLU A 121 -23.29 -6.56 -17.87
C GLU A 121 -23.19 -8.02 -17.41
N LEU A 122 -22.58 -8.26 -16.24
CA LEU A 122 -22.53 -9.59 -15.61
C LEU A 122 -23.93 -10.17 -15.33
N ARG A 123 -24.87 -9.33 -14.84
CA ARG A 123 -26.26 -9.74 -14.59
C ARG A 123 -27.00 -10.06 -15.89
N GLU A 124 -26.84 -9.23 -16.92
CA GLU A 124 -27.46 -9.49 -18.22
C GLU A 124 -26.86 -10.74 -18.88
N PHE A 125 -25.57 -11.03 -18.71
CA PHE A 125 -24.97 -12.30 -19.14
C PHE A 125 -25.64 -13.50 -18.46
N ILE A 126 -25.76 -13.50 -17.13
CA ILE A 126 -26.42 -14.58 -16.37
C ILE A 126 -27.87 -14.78 -16.83
N LYS A 127 -28.59 -13.68 -17.07
CA LYS A 127 -29.97 -13.70 -17.52
C LYS A 127 -30.11 -14.26 -18.94
N LYS A 128 -29.19 -13.90 -19.84
CA LYS A 128 -29.19 -14.35 -21.25
C LYS A 128 -28.70 -15.79 -21.40
N TYR A 129 -27.76 -16.23 -20.56
CA TYR A 129 -27.13 -17.55 -20.61
C TYR A 129 -27.17 -18.27 -19.24
N PRO A 130 -28.36 -18.61 -18.71
CA PRO A 130 -28.51 -19.13 -17.34
C PRO A 130 -27.86 -20.50 -17.08
N ASN A 131 -27.59 -21.26 -18.14
CA ASN A 131 -26.98 -22.60 -18.05
C ASN A 131 -25.48 -22.60 -18.47
N SER A 132 -24.88 -21.44 -18.71
CA SER A 132 -23.45 -21.35 -19.05
C SER A 132 -22.57 -21.76 -17.87
N THR A 133 -21.43 -22.38 -18.17
CA THR A 133 -20.39 -22.71 -17.18
C THR A 133 -19.84 -21.47 -16.45
N HIS A 134 -19.92 -20.28 -17.08
CA HIS A 134 -19.44 -19.01 -16.53
C HIS A 134 -20.38 -18.37 -15.50
N VAL A 135 -21.60 -18.89 -15.31
CA VAL A 135 -22.58 -18.29 -14.37
C VAL A 135 -22.04 -18.25 -12.93
N SER A 136 -21.32 -19.28 -12.50
CA SER A 136 -20.70 -19.33 -11.17
C SER A 136 -19.62 -18.27 -11.01
N GLU A 137 -18.78 -18.09 -12.03
CA GLU A 137 -17.76 -17.05 -12.07
C GLU A 137 -18.37 -15.65 -12.08
N ALA A 138 -19.37 -15.40 -12.93
CA ALA A 138 -20.09 -14.13 -12.99
C ALA A 138 -20.73 -13.75 -11.65
N ARG A 139 -21.32 -14.72 -10.92
CA ARG A 139 -21.87 -14.48 -9.58
C ARG A 139 -20.79 -14.11 -8.57
N LYS A 140 -19.64 -14.81 -8.57
CA LYS A 140 -18.50 -14.47 -7.71
C LYS A 140 -17.97 -13.06 -7.99
N LEU A 141 -17.90 -12.66 -9.26
CA LEU A 141 -17.49 -11.31 -9.65
C LEU A 141 -18.51 -10.27 -9.15
N ILE A 142 -19.81 -10.51 -9.30
CA ILE A 142 -20.86 -9.63 -8.74
C ILE A 142 -20.73 -9.51 -7.22
N ASP A 143 -20.58 -10.63 -6.50
CA ASP A 143 -20.44 -10.62 -5.05
C ASP A 143 -19.17 -9.88 -4.61
N SER A 144 -18.06 -10.04 -5.33
CA SER A 144 -16.82 -9.28 -5.10
C SER A 144 -17.04 -7.78 -5.29
N LEU A 145 -17.69 -7.36 -6.39
CA LEU A 145 -17.97 -5.95 -6.66
C LEU A 145 -18.94 -5.33 -5.65
N LEU A 146 -19.92 -6.10 -5.19
CA LEU A 146 -20.83 -5.68 -4.11
C LEU A 146 -20.11 -5.59 -2.77
N LEU A 147 -19.22 -6.53 -2.46
CA LEU A 147 -18.42 -6.48 -1.26
C LEU A 147 -17.48 -5.27 -1.27
N ASP A 148 -16.84 -5.00 -2.41
CA ASP A 148 -16.01 -3.80 -2.58
C ASP A 148 -16.84 -2.52 -2.36
N GLU A 149 -18.08 -2.46 -2.85
CA GLU A 149 -19.00 -1.33 -2.61
C GLU A 149 -19.42 -1.20 -1.13
N ILE A 150 -19.78 -2.32 -0.48
CA ILE A 150 -20.16 -2.36 0.94
C ILE A 150 -19.00 -1.96 1.85
N MET A 151 -17.79 -2.43 1.52
CA MET A 151 -16.56 -2.14 2.25
C MET A 151 -16.01 -0.75 1.93
N GLY A 152 -16.62 -0.01 1.00
CA GLY A 152 -16.17 1.32 0.58
C GLY A 152 -14.77 1.28 -0.02
N VAL A 153 -14.45 0.27 -0.84
CA VAL A 153 -13.17 0.15 -1.53
C VAL A 153 -13.07 1.21 -2.63
N ASP A 154 -12.75 2.40 -2.19
CA ASP A 154 -12.70 3.62 -2.96
C ASP A 154 -11.32 4.30 -2.81
N ILE A 155 -11.27 5.57 -3.20
CA ILE A 155 -10.05 6.37 -3.10
C ILE A 155 -9.57 6.57 -1.66
N ASP A 156 -10.47 6.66 -0.68
CA ASP A 156 -10.12 6.87 0.72
C ASP A 156 -9.61 5.56 1.35
N THR A 157 -10.13 4.41 0.90
CA THR A 157 -9.54 3.10 1.25
C THR A 157 -8.12 2.95 0.68
N LEU A 158 -7.88 3.38 -0.56
CA LEU A 158 -6.53 3.39 -1.14
C LEU A 158 -5.57 4.25 -0.30
N VAL A 159 -5.97 5.49 -0.01
CA VAL A 159 -5.18 6.42 0.82
C VAL A 159 -4.91 5.84 2.21
N THR A 160 -5.90 5.20 2.82
CA THR A 160 -5.75 4.53 4.11
C THR A 160 -4.71 3.42 4.07
N GLN A 161 -4.74 2.56 3.03
CA GLN A 161 -3.77 1.48 2.88
C GLN A 161 -2.35 2.02 2.64
N ILE A 162 -2.19 3.08 1.83
CA ILE A 162 -0.90 3.77 1.64
C ILE A 162 -0.36 4.29 2.97
N ASN A 163 -1.20 4.96 3.76
CA ASN A 163 -0.80 5.55 5.04
C ASN A 163 -0.47 4.53 6.14
N GLN A 164 -0.87 3.27 5.97
CA GLN A 164 -0.53 2.16 6.89
C GLN A 164 0.81 1.48 6.55
N VAL A 165 1.32 1.62 5.32
CA VAL A 165 2.61 1.02 4.92
C VAL A 165 3.77 1.39 5.87
N PRO A 166 3.91 2.65 6.36
CA PRO A 166 5.01 3.01 7.25
C PRO A 166 5.01 2.30 8.61
N THR A 167 3.88 1.76 9.08
CA THR A 167 3.79 1.07 10.38
C THR A 167 3.87 -0.45 10.26
N ASP A 168 4.02 -0.97 9.04
CA ASP A 168 4.14 -2.39 8.76
C ASP A 168 5.52 -2.93 9.16
N LYS A 169 5.52 -3.89 10.09
CA LYS A 169 6.74 -4.57 10.57
C LYS A 169 7.50 -5.33 9.48
N THR A 170 6.84 -5.72 8.39
CA THR A 170 7.46 -6.45 7.27
C THR A 170 8.17 -5.52 6.27
N ALA A 171 7.81 -4.24 6.24
CA ALA A 171 8.38 -3.25 5.33
C ALA A 171 9.50 -2.45 6.01
N VAL A 172 10.61 -3.13 6.27
CA VAL A 172 11.70 -2.57 7.08
C VAL A 172 12.54 -1.52 6.33
N THR A 173 12.75 -1.68 5.02
CA THR A 173 13.50 -0.71 4.19
C THR A 173 12.59 0.25 3.43
N GLN A 174 13.13 1.40 3.01
CA GLN A 174 12.38 2.35 2.17
C GLN A 174 11.96 1.71 0.83
N GLU A 175 12.83 0.91 0.24
CA GLU A 175 12.52 0.20 -1.00
C GLU A 175 11.36 -0.78 -0.85
N GLN A 176 11.32 -1.54 0.25
CA GLN A 176 10.21 -2.46 0.55
C GLN A 176 8.89 -1.70 0.76
N ARG A 177 8.93 -0.57 1.49
CA ARG A 177 7.75 0.31 1.67
C ARG A 177 7.26 0.84 0.34
N ASP A 178 8.16 1.33 -0.51
CA ASP A 178 7.78 1.86 -1.81
C ASP A 178 7.19 0.77 -2.72
N ASN A 179 7.81 -0.42 -2.78
CA ASN A 179 7.33 -1.54 -3.60
C ASN A 179 5.93 -1.99 -3.15
N LYS A 180 5.70 -2.05 -1.84
CA LYS A 180 4.37 -2.35 -1.30
C LYS A 180 3.34 -1.28 -1.65
N THR A 181 3.73 0.00 -1.55
CA THR A 181 2.87 1.13 -1.91
C THR A 181 2.48 1.09 -3.39
N ILE A 182 3.44 0.80 -4.28
CA ILE A 182 3.21 0.63 -5.72
C ILE A 182 2.24 -0.53 -5.98
N ALA A 183 2.46 -1.70 -5.37
CA ALA A 183 1.59 -2.85 -5.55
C ALA A 183 0.14 -2.55 -5.13
N ILE A 184 -0.07 -1.79 -4.05
CA ILE A 184 -1.40 -1.34 -3.62
C ILE A 184 -2.01 -0.41 -4.70
N ILE A 185 -1.28 0.61 -5.15
CA ILE A 185 -1.76 1.57 -6.15
C ILE A 185 -2.11 0.88 -7.47
N GLU A 186 -1.20 0.07 -8.00
CA GLU A 186 -1.38 -0.64 -9.26
C GLU A 186 -2.54 -1.64 -9.18
N LYS A 187 -2.73 -2.32 -8.05
CA LYS A 187 -3.90 -3.17 -7.82
C LYS A 187 -5.20 -2.38 -7.92
N PHE A 188 -5.32 -1.26 -7.20
CA PHE A 188 -6.54 -0.45 -7.21
C PHE A 188 -6.84 0.14 -8.59
N LEU A 189 -5.82 0.53 -9.35
CA LEU A 189 -5.98 1.08 -10.70
C LEU A 189 -6.29 -0.01 -11.73
N SER A 190 -5.60 -1.15 -11.71
CA SER A 190 -5.79 -2.25 -12.66
C SER A 190 -7.12 -2.97 -12.47
N GLU A 191 -7.58 -3.12 -11.22
CA GLU A 191 -8.92 -3.65 -10.89
C GLU A 191 -10.04 -2.62 -11.14
N LYS A 192 -9.72 -1.43 -11.70
CA LYS A 192 -10.64 -0.30 -11.93
C LYS A 192 -11.42 0.16 -10.68
N LYS A 193 -10.91 -0.12 -9.48
CA LYS A 193 -11.51 0.28 -8.19
C LYS A 193 -11.42 1.78 -7.97
N VAL A 194 -10.37 2.39 -8.49
CA VAL A 194 -10.12 3.84 -8.44
C VAL A 194 -9.71 4.31 -9.83
N ARG A 195 -10.21 5.48 -10.26
CA ARG A 195 -9.74 6.10 -11.50
C ARG A 195 -8.40 6.78 -11.26
N LYS A 196 -7.53 6.76 -12.29
CA LYS A 196 -6.28 7.52 -12.29
C LYS A 196 -6.49 9.00 -11.92
N SER A 197 -7.56 9.63 -12.42
CA SER A 197 -7.91 11.01 -12.08
C SER A 197 -8.18 11.22 -10.59
N ASP A 198 -8.85 10.26 -9.95
CA ASP A 198 -9.20 10.34 -8.52
C ASP A 198 -7.93 10.20 -7.67
N PHE A 199 -7.02 9.33 -8.07
CA PHE A 199 -5.70 9.21 -7.46
C PHE A 199 -4.84 10.48 -7.63
N LEU A 200 -4.80 11.06 -8.83
CA LEU A 200 -4.10 12.32 -9.09
C LEU A 200 -4.69 13.49 -8.29
N ASN A 201 -6.02 13.54 -8.12
CA ASN A 201 -6.67 14.52 -7.27
C ASN A 201 -6.25 14.38 -5.80
N LYS A 202 -6.09 13.16 -5.28
CA LYS A 202 -5.53 12.97 -3.93
C LYS A 202 -4.07 13.39 -3.82
N ILE A 203 -3.26 13.18 -4.85
CA ILE A 203 -1.89 13.73 -4.88
C ILE A 203 -1.94 15.26 -4.90
N LYS A 204 -2.88 15.89 -5.62
CA LYS A 204 -3.08 17.35 -5.60
C LYS A 204 -3.47 17.86 -4.21
N GLU A 205 -4.30 17.11 -3.49
CA GLU A 205 -4.72 17.46 -2.13
C GLU A 205 -3.61 17.29 -1.10
N ASP A 206 -2.80 16.24 -1.23
CA ASP A 206 -1.63 15.95 -0.40
C ASP A 206 -0.45 15.55 -1.31
N HIS A 207 0.39 16.54 -1.65
CA HIS A 207 1.62 16.33 -2.43
C HIS A 207 2.58 15.32 -1.77
N ASN A 208 2.34 15.02 -0.48
CA ASN A 208 3.13 14.13 0.35
C ASN A 208 2.53 12.71 0.48
N LEU A 209 1.47 12.40 -0.25
CA LEU A 209 0.77 11.10 -0.19
C LEU A 209 1.69 9.93 -0.50
N VAL A 210 2.58 10.07 -1.48
CA VAL A 210 3.50 9.02 -1.96
C VAL A 210 4.94 9.53 -2.03
N SER A 211 5.91 8.64 -1.86
CA SER A 211 7.34 8.98 -1.92
C SER A 211 7.82 9.29 -3.34
N SER A 212 8.95 9.98 -3.48
CA SER A 212 9.54 10.28 -4.79
C SER A 212 9.96 9.00 -5.51
N GLY A 213 10.39 7.98 -4.75
CA GLY A 213 10.68 6.65 -5.27
C GLY A 213 9.44 5.96 -5.84
N VAL A 214 8.28 6.09 -5.18
CA VAL A 214 7.00 5.57 -5.71
C VAL A 214 6.62 6.32 -6.99
N VAL A 215 6.60 7.65 -6.96
CA VAL A 215 6.23 8.48 -8.11
C VAL A 215 7.12 8.18 -9.32
N LYS A 216 8.44 8.13 -9.14
CA LYS A 216 9.40 7.82 -10.20
C LYS A 216 9.15 6.46 -10.84
N ARG A 217 8.84 5.43 -10.04
CA ARG A 217 8.52 4.10 -10.55
C ARG A 217 7.16 4.03 -11.25
N LEU A 218 6.14 4.71 -10.74
CA LEU A 218 4.83 4.83 -11.41
C LEU A 218 4.93 5.57 -12.75
N ILE A 219 5.87 6.52 -12.89
CA ILE A 219 6.18 7.14 -14.18
C ILE A 219 6.87 6.14 -15.11
N ASN A 220 7.89 5.42 -14.61
CA ASN A 220 8.64 4.46 -15.40
C ASN A 220 7.79 3.28 -15.89
N SER A 221 6.78 2.86 -15.12
CA SER A 221 5.82 1.82 -15.52
C SER A 221 4.73 2.33 -16.46
N GLY A 222 4.60 3.64 -16.64
CA GLY A 222 3.54 4.27 -17.43
C GLY A 222 2.19 4.39 -16.72
N THR A 223 2.11 4.06 -15.42
CA THR A 223 0.89 4.24 -14.61
C THR A 223 0.48 5.71 -14.52
N ILE A 224 1.45 6.60 -14.32
CA ILE A 224 1.29 8.06 -14.41
C ILE A 224 2.38 8.64 -15.32
N SER A 225 2.27 9.93 -15.66
CA SER A 225 3.21 10.64 -16.52
C SER A 225 3.67 11.95 -15.87
N ILE A 226 4.74 12.56 -16.41
CA ILE A 226 5.19 13.88 -15.97
C ILE A 226 4.12 14.95 -16.25
N GLU A 227 3.39 14.82 -17.36
CA GLU A 227 2.29 15.74 -17.70
C GLU A 227 1.17 15.68 -16.66
N ASP A 228 0.87 14.48 -16.13
CA ASP A 228 -0.10 14.33 -15.05
C ASP A 228 0.32 15.15 -13.81
N LEU A 229 1.60 15.09 -13.41
CA LEU A 229 2.11 15.85 -12.26
C LEU A 229 2.04 17.36 -12.48
N ILE A 230 2.35 17.83 -13.68
CA ILE A 230 2.26 19.25 -14.04
C ILE A 230 0.80 19.71 -14.02
N SER A 231 -0.13 18.87 -14.51
CA SER A 231 -1.56 19.20 -14.58
C SER A 231 -2.22 19.37 -13.20
N ILE A 232 -1.66 18.71 -12.18
CA ILE A 232 -2.07 18.87 -10.78
C ILE A 232 -1.24 19.89 -10.01
N GLU A 233 -0.52 20.76 -10.73
CA GLU A 233 0.20 21.92 -10.17
C GLU A 233 1.40 21.55 -9.27
N ILE A 234 2.01 20.38 -9.44
CA ILE A 234 3.30 20.09 -8.81
C ILE A 234 4.39 20.97 -9.43
N ASP A 235 5.11 21.70 -8.58
CA ASP A 235 6.20 22.56 -9.02
C ASP A 235 7.30 21.76 -9.75
N ARG A 236 7.70 22.27 -10.92
CA ARG A 236 8.74 21.67 -11.77
C ARG A 236 10.06 21.49 -11.04
N LEU A 237 10.38 22.34 -10.06
CA LEU A 237 11.61 22.21 -9.28
C LEU A 237 11.60 20.94 -8.41
N PHE A 238 10.46 20.52 -7.85
CA PHE A 238 10.35 19.25 -7.14
C PHE A 238 10.53 18.05 -8.09
N ILE A 239 9.92 18.13 -9.28
CA ILE A 239 10.07 17.10 -10.32
C ILE A 239 11.55 16.99 -10.74
N GLN A 240 12.23 18.12 -10.95
CA GLN A 240 13.65 18.15 -11.30
C GLN A 240 14.52 17.49 -10.22
N LYS A 241 14.30 17.83 -8.95
CA LYS A 241 15.01 17.23 -7.80
C LYS A 241 14.84 15.70 -7.74
N MET A 242 13.63 15.21 -7.99
CA MET A 242 13.32 13.78 -8.05
C MET A 242 14.11 13.04 -9.14
N PHE A 243 14.24 13.62 -10.33
CA PHE A 243 14.95 12.97 -11.44
C PHE A 243 16.47 13.09 -11.35
N ASN A 244 16.99 14.16 -10.74
CA ASN A 244 18.43 14.34 -10.49
C ASN A 244 19.02 13.32 -9.50
N GLY A 245 18.17 12.58 -8.78
CA GLY A 245 18.62 11.51 -7.88
C GLY A 245 19.20 12.02 -6.56
N GLU A 246 18.83 13.24 -6.14
CA GLU A 246 19.16 13.72 -4.80
C GLU A 246 18.44 12.84 -3.77
N SER A 247 19.21 12.02 -3.06
CA SER A 247 18.73 11.13 -2.02
C SER A 247 18.72 11.82 -0.66
N ALA A 248 17.91 11.28 0.24
CA ALA A 248 17.98 11.65 1.65
C ALA A 248 19.37 11.35 2.22
N GLN A 249 19.79 12.16 3.20
CA GLN A 249 21.04 11.90 3.92
C GLN A 249 20.83 10.75 4.91
N SER A 250 21.73 9.77 4.88
CA SER A 250 21.82 8.72 5.89
C SER A 250 22.83 9.09 6.97
N PHE A 251 22.67 8.48 8.15
CA PHE A 251 23.48 8.78 9.33
C PHE A 251 24.06 7.49 9.91
N SER A 252 25.28 7.60 10.43
CA SER A 252 25.89 6.53 11.19
C SER A 252 25.23 6.43 12.56
N THR A 253 24.97 5.21 13.00
CA THR A 253 24.60 4.92 14.39
C THR A 253 25.71 5.46 15.31
N PRO A 254 25.36 6.26 16.33
CA PRO A 254 26.35 6.80 17.23
C PRO A 254 26.72 5.76 18.30
N GLU A 255 27.80 6.01 19.06
CA GLU A 255 28.13 5.17 20.22
C GLU A 255 27.04 5.26 21.30
N LYS A 256 26.96 4.27 22.19
CA LYS A 256 25.94 4.27 23.24
C LYS A 256 26.14 5.44 24.21
N LEU A 257 25.08 6.22 24.43
CA LEU A 257 25.10 7.36 25.34
C LEU A 257 24.99 6.87 26.80
N ASP A 258 25.92 7.29 27.65
CA ASP A 258 25.92 6.94 29.09
C ASP A 258 25.51 8.11 29.99
N LYS A 259 25.91 9.33 29.62
CA LYS A 259 25.59 10.59 30.32
C LYS A 259 25.71 11.77 29.36
N ILE A 260 25.10 12.90 29.73
CA ILE A 260 25.33 14.17 29.02
C ILE A 260 26.68 14.74 29.47
N HIS A 261 27.59 15.06 28.53
CA HIS A 261 28.94 15.53 28.87
C HIS A 261 29.00 17.04 29.10
N LYS A 262 28.21 17.81 28.35
CA LYS A 262 28.20 19.27 28.41
C LYS A 262 27.26 19.76 29.51
N GLN A 263 27.77 20.61 30.40
CA GLN A 263 26.93 21.35 31.35
C GLN A 263 26.19 22.47 30.62
N SER A 264 24.88 22.31 30.45
CA SER A 264 24.08 23.13 29.53
C SER A 264 22.60 23.16 29.94
N THR A 265 21.76 23.82 29.15
CA THR A 265 20.32 23.56 29.14
C THR A 265 20.06 22.37 28.21
N GLU A 266 19.48 21.29 28.74
CA GLU A 266 19.22 20.06 28.00
C GLU A 266 17.80 20.05 27.42
N ILE A 267 17.65 19.65 26.16
CA ILE A 267 16.37 19.63 25.44
C ILE A 267 16.16 18.26 24.83
N TYR A 268 15.15 17.54 25.32
CA TYR A 268 14.84 16.18 24.91
C TYR A 268 13.66 16.16 23.93
N PHE A 269 13.85 15.59 22.75
CA PHE A 269 12.82 15.43 21.73
C PHE A 269 12.21 14.03 21.80
N TRP A 270 10.99 13.96 22.31
CA TRP A 270 10.19 12.75 22.50
C TRP A 270 9.20 12.58 21.36
N GLY A 271 8.83 11.35 21.02
CA GLY A 271 7.71 11.11 20.10
C GLY A 271 7.88 9.81 19.35
N ILE A 272 6.76 9.26 18.90
CA ILE A 272 6.69 7.98 18.19
C ILE A 272 7.41 8.00 16.83
N PRO A 273 7.61 6.83 16.16
CA PRO A 273 8.22 6.80 14.84
C PRO A 273 7.41 7.59 13.80
N SER A 274 8.12 8.24 12.86
CA SER A 274 7.56 9.08 11.80
C SER A 274 6.84 10.37 12.24
N SER A 275 6.89 10.75 13.52
CA SER A 275 6.30 12.00 14.03
C SER A 275 6.97 13.30 13.55
N GLY A 276 8.10 13.21 12.82
CA GLY A 276 8.82 14.37 12.27
C GLY A 276 9.84 15.01 13.22
N LYS A 277 10.23 14.33 14.31
CA LYS A 277 11.22 14.81 15.30
C LYS A 277 12.51 15.31 14.67
N SER A 278 13.21 14.42 13.99
CA SER A 278 14.52 14.71 13.43
C SER A 278 14.42 15.85 12.41
N CYS A 279 13.41 15.85 11.52
CA CYS A 279 13.25 16.95 10.57
C CYS A 279 12.96 18.29 11.28
N ALA A 280 12.14 18.31 12.33
CA ALA A 280 11.90 19.50 13.12
C ALA A 280 13.18 20.00 13.79
N LEU A 281 13.97 19.08 14.36
CA LEU A 281 15.27 19.40 14.96
C LEU A 281 16.27 19.92 13.92
N GLY A 282 16.34 19.31 12.75
CA GLY A 282 17.16 19.78 11.63
C GLY A 282 16.81 21.20 11.21
N ALA A 283 15.51 21.52 11.11
CA ALA A 283 15.05 22.87 10.82
C ALA A 283 15.42 23.87 11.93
N ILE A 284 15.29 23.48 13.20
CA ILE A 284 15.67 24.31 14.36
C ILE A 284 17.18 24.60 14.32
N LEU A 285 18.01 23.58 14.12
CA LEU A 285 19.47 23.72 14.08
C LEU A 285 19.95 24.50 12.85
N SER A 286 19.35 24.27 11.67
CA SER A 286 19.63 25.05 10.46
C SER A 286 19.35 26.54 10.69
N VAL A 287 18.21 26.88 11.33
CA VAL A 287 17.89 28.28 11.66
C VAL A 287 18.79 28.83 12.75
N ALA A 288 19.12 28.05 13.78
CA ALA A 288 20.00 28.48 14.86
C ALA A 288 21.40 28.86 14.33
N ALA A 289 21.94 28.08 13.39
CA ALA A 289 23.23 28.33 12.75
C ALA A 289 23.20 29.44 11.69
N SER A 290 22.03 29.83 11.19
CA SER A 290 21.91 30.78 10.06
C SER A 290 22.30 32.24 10.39
N GLY A 291 22.46 32.60 11.67
CA GLY A 291 22.69 33.98 12.10
C GLY A 291 21.44 34.88 12.11
N LYS A 292 20.26 34.34 11.76
CA LYS A 292 19.01 35.12 11.63
C LYS A 292 18.37 35.46 12.99
N VAL A 293 18.29 34.47 13.87
CA VAL A 293 17.69 34.58 15.21
C VAL A 293 18.76 34.69 16.28
N ALA A 294 19.57 33.64 16.45
CA ALA A 294 20.83 33.73 17.18
C ALA A 294 21.86 34.47 16.31
N HIS A 295 22.78 35.19 16.95
CA HIS A 295 23.89 35.85 16.26
C HIS A 295 24.88 34.84 15.68
N SER A 296 25.21 33.80 16.47
CA SER A 296 26.05 32.69 16.04
C SER A 296 25.70 31.41 16.81
N MET A 297 26.18 30.29 16.28
CA MET A 297 26.11 28.97 16.89
C MET A 297 27.49 28.32 16.82
N ASP A 298 28.00 27.87 17.98
CA ASP A 298 29.27 27.18 18.10
C ASP A 298 29.00 25.72 18.50
N ALA A 299 29.18 24.79 17.56
CA ALA A 299 28.97 23.36 17.76
C ALA A 299 30.06 22.76 18.65
N ASP A 300 29.67 21.92 19.62
CA ASP A 300 30.61 21.21 20.50
C ASP A 300 31.11 19.93 19.81
N THR A 301 32.40 19.92 19.45
CA THR A 301 33.07 18.83 18.75
C THR A 301 33.21 17.55 19.58
N GLU A 302 33.06 17.65 20.90
CA GLU A 302 33.11 16.50 21.82
C GLU A 302 31.75 15.77 21.93
N SER A 303 30.70 16.33 21.32
CA SER A 303 29.37 15.71 21.37
C SER A 303 29.35 14.38 20.61
N GLN A 304 28.74 13.36 21.21
CA GLN A 304 28.59 12.04 20.58
C GLN A 304 27.82 12.13 19.25
N GLY A 305 26.90 13.09 19.12
CA GLY A 305 26.17 13.40 17.90
C GLY A 305 26.77 14.51 17.04
N TYR A 306 28.04 14.91 17.18
CA TYR A 306 28.61 16.04 16.42
C TYR A 306 28.45 15.90 14.89
N GLY A 307 28.74 14.71 14.35
CA GLY A 307 28.58 14.43 12.91
C GLY A 307 27.11 14.48 12.45
N TYR A 308 26.20 14.02 13.31
CA TYR A 308 24.75 14.10 13.09
C TYR A 308 24.29 15.57 13.09
N MET A 309 24.64 16.34 14.13
CA MET A 309 24.36 17.77 14.25
C MET A 309 24.87 18.58 13.06
N THR A 310 26.09 18.31 12.59
CA THR A 310 26.69 19.03 11.45
C THR A 310 25.86 18.86 10.18
N LYS A 311 25.37 17.66 9.92
CA LYS A 311 24.48 17.39 8.79
C LYS A 311 23.11 18.07 8.99
N LEU A 312 22.56 18.06 10.20
CA LEU A 312 21.31 18.75 10.54
C LEU A 312 21.36 20.27 10.32
N ILE A 313 22.48 20.90 10.70
CA ILE A 313 22.73 22.34 10.52
C ILE A 313 22.69 22.74 9.04
N ASN A 314 23.15 21.86 8.15
CA ASN A 314 23.24 22.12 6.72
C ASN A 314 22.06 21.56 5.92
N LEU A 315 21.01 21.09 6.60
CA LEU A 315 19.91 20.38 5.96
C LEU A 315 18.94 21.32 5.25
N PHE A 316 18.68 22.50 5.84
CA PHE A 316 17.65 23.40 5.35
C PHE A 316 18.16 24.83 5.13
N GLN A 317 17.82 25.38 3.97
CA GLN A 317 18.05 26.78 3.63
C GLN A 317 16.72 27.45 3.26
N ASN A 318 16.46 28.62 3.83
CA ASN A 318 15.14 29.25 3.72
C ASN A 318 14.77 29.58 2.27
N GLY A 319 13.62 29.10 1.82
CA GLY A 319 13.10 29.29 0.46
C GLY A 319 13.63 28.27 -0.56
N GLU A 320 14.67 27.50 -0.22
CA GLU A 320 15.23 26.48 -1.10
C GLU A 320 14.54 25.13 -0.94
N ILE A 321 14.60 24.33 -2.00
CA ILE A 321 14.13 22.94 -2.00
C ILE A 321 15.30 22.04 -1.60
N GLY A 322 15.25 21.54 -0.37
CA GLY A 322 16.18 20.55 0.17
C GLY A 322 15.58 19.14 0.22
N THR A 323 16.40 18.17 0.60
CA THR A 323 15.95 16.80 0.90
C THR A 323 15.57 16.67 2.38
N LEU A 324 14.53 15.89 2.65
CA LEU A 324 14.18 15.45 3.99
C LEU A 324 15.10 14.29 4.42
N MET A 325 15.23 14.10 5.73
CA MET A 325 15.99 12.99 6.27
C MET A 325 15.26 11.67 6.16
N GLU A 326 16.03 10.60 6.04
CA GLU A 326 15.56 9.25 6.35
C GLU A 326 15.28 9.10 7.85
N GLY A 327 14.50 8.08 8.21
CA GLY A 327 14.26 7.75 9.61
C GLY A 327 15.58 7.49 10.36
N THR A 328 15.67 7.95 11.60
CA THR A 328 16.78 7.64 12.50
C THR A 328 16.82 6.16 12.84
N SER A 329 17.98 5.65 13.25
CA SER A 329 18.08 4.28 13.79
C SER A 329 17.08 4.10 14.93
N VAL A 330 16.52 2.90 14.99
CA VAL A 330 15.45 2.52 15.92
C VAL A 330 15.88 2.50 17.39
N ASP A 331 17.18 2.63 17.68
CA ASP A 331 17.77 2.46 19.01
C ASP A 331 18.73 3.58 19.43
N SER A 332 18.85 4.63 18.62
CA SER A 332 19.86 5.66 18.84
C SER A 332 19.35 6.86 19.63
N PHE A 333 20.24 7.38 20.48
CA PHE A 333 20.13 8.67 21.15
C PHE A 333 21.25 9.53 20.59
N TYR A 334 20.92 10.67 19.99
CA TYR A 334 21.93 11.61 19.48
C TYR A 334 22.03 12.80 20.43
N GLU A 335 23.16 12.89 21.12
CA GLU A 335 23.51 13.99 22.01
C GLU A 335 24.24 15.09 21.22
N MET A 336 23.72 16.31 21.23
CA MET A 336 24.19 17.41 20.38
C MET A 336 24.37 18.68 21.20
N GLY A 337 25.58 18.88 21.71
CA GLY A 337 25.99 20.08 22.43
C GLY A 337 26.38 21.23 21.50
N PHE A 338 25.97 22.46 21.85
CA PHE A 338 26.37 23.68 21.17
C PHE A 338 26.14 24.91 22.06
N ASP A 339 26.77 26.03 21.71
CA ASP A 339 26.51 27.33 22.34
C ASP A 339 25.81 28.24 21.32
N LEU A 340 24.71 28.89 21.72
CA LEU A 340 24.11 29.98 20.95
C LEU A 340 24.54 31.32 21.54
N VAL A 341 24.89 32.26 20.66
CA VAL A 341 25.11 33.66 21.05
C VAL A 341 23.88 34.46 20.67
N ASP A 342 23.24 35.11 21.64
CA ASP A 342 22.10 35.99 21.36
C ASP A 342 22.54 37.33 20.75
N LYS A 343 21.57 38.17 20.34
CA LYS A 343 21.86 39.50 19.76
C LYS A 343 22.44 40.49 20.77
N GLU A 344 22.39 40.19 22.06
CA GLU A 344 22.99 40.98 23.13
C GLU A 344 24.41 40.48 23.51
N GLY A 345 24.91 39.43 22.84
CA GLY A 345 26.21 38.82 23.11
C GLY A 345 26.25 37.91 24.35
N LYS A 346 25.09 37.47 24.86
CA LYS A 346 25.04 36.41 25.89
C LYS A 346 25.19 35.05 25.24
N ILE A 347 25.82 34.15 25.99
CA ILE A 347 26.08 32.77 25.57
C ILE A 347 25.06 31.87 26.26
N HIS A 348 24.43 31.00 25.48
CA HIS A 348 23.43 30.02 25.89
C HIS A 348 23.94 28.62 25.56
N PRO A 349 24.55 27.89 26.52
CA PRO A 349 24.94 26.51 26.31
C PRO A 349 23.71 25.62 26.26
N ILE A 350 23.58 24.83 25.21
CA ILE A 350 22.45 23.95 24.96
C ILE A 350 22.96 22.56 24.56
N THR A 351 22.25 21.53 25.02
CA THR A 351 22.38 20.17 24.48
C THR A 351 21.01 19.69 24.01
N CYS A 352 20.88 19.39 22.73
CA CYS A 352 19.69 18.72 22.19
C CYS A 352 19.90 17.21 22.18
N ILE A 353 18.85 16.45 22.55
CA ILE A 353 18.84 14.99 22.52
C ILE A 353 17.71 14.55 21.59
N ASP A 354 18.07 13.98 20.43
CA ASP A 354 17.10 13.28 19.57
C ASP A 354 17.00 11.82 20.02
N MET A 355 15.81 11.42 20.47
CA MET A 355 15.56 10.07 20.99
C MET A 355 14.86 9.21 19.95
N ALA A 356 15.21 7.92 19.92
CA ALA A 356 14.54 6.93 19.08
C ALA A 356 13.01 6.98 19.23
N GLY A 357 12.29 6.83 18.12
CA GLY A 357 10.83 6.93 18.13
C GLY A 357 10.16 5.76 18.86
N GLU A 358 10.82 4.62 18.82
CA GLU A 358 10.43 3.34 19.37
C GLU A 358 10.37 3.38 20.90
N LEU A 359 11.08 4.33 21.54
CA LEU A 359 11.16 4.45 23.00
C LEU A 359 9.78 4.52 23.68
N MET A 360 8.80 5.18 23.05
CA MET A 360 7.42 5.24 23.56
C MET A 360 6.77 3.87 23.63
N ARG A 361 7.05 3.01 22.65
CA ARG A 361 6.57 1.62 22.62
C ARG A 361 7.30 0.80 23.68
N CYS A 362 8.60 0.98 23.86
CA CYS A 362 9.35 0.28 24.91
C CYS A 362 8.82 0.63 26.30
N MET A 363 8.55 1.92 26.59
CA MET A 363 7.95 2.36 27.86
C MET A 363 6.57 1.73 28.10
N TYR A 364 5.74 1.63 27.06
CA TYR A 364 4.46 0.95 27.15
C TYR A 364 4.63 -0.55 27.46
N LYS A 365 5.48 -1.26 26.70
CA LYS A 365 5.75 -2.70 26.90
C LYS A 365 6.24 -2.98 28.32
N ALA A 366 7.15 -2.15 28.83
CA ALA A 366 7.65 -2.26 30.19
C ALA A 366 6.54 -2.13 31.25
N ASN A 367 5.61 -1.20 31.07
CA ASN A 367 4.45 -1.07 31.96
C ASN A 367 3.45 -2.23 31.81
N ALA A 368 3.29 -2.77 30.61
CA ALA A 368 2.37 -3.86 30.32
C ALA A 368 2.90 -5.24 30.75
N GLY A 369 4.22 -5.36 30.97
CA GLY A 369 4.88 -6.66 31.17
C GLY A 369 5.00 -7.47 29.88
N ASP A 370 4.96 -6.80 28.72
CA ASP A 370 5.10 -7.42 27.41
C ASP A 370 6.55 -7.84 27.14
N ASN A 371 6.73 -8.83 26.26
CA ASN A 371 8.06 -9.24 25.81
C ASN A 371 8.79 -8.09 25.08
N MET A 372 10.05 -7.86 25.46
CA MET A 372 10.94 -6.88 24.86
C MET A 372 11.99 -7.58 23.99
N SER A 373 12.34 -6.96 22.86
CA SER A 373 13.52 -7.35 22.08
C SER A 373 14.80 -6.84 22.73
N GLU A 374 15.97 -7.39 22.36
CA GLU A 374 17.26 -6.88 22.83
C GLU A 374 17.42 -5.37 22.55
N THR A 375 16.92 -4.91 21.41
CA THR A 375 16.91 -3.50 21.01
C THR A 375 16.00 -2.65 21.92
N ASP A 376 14.83 -3.17 22.30
CA ASP A 376 13.91 -2.50 23.24
C ASP A 376 14.59 -2.32 24.63
N GLU A 377 15.27 -3.36 25.10
CA GLU A 377 15.98 -3.34 26.40
C GLU A 377 17.14 -2.34 26.40
N VAL A 378 17.95 -2.33 25.34
CA VAL A 378 19.08 -1.39 25.20
C VAL A 378 18.60 0.06 25.19
N MET A 379 17.47 0.36 24.56
CA MET A 379 16.90 1.71 24.55
C MET A 379 16.44 2.15 25.95
N LEU A 380 15.73 1.29 26.69
CA LEU A 380 15.28 1.62 28.04
C LEU A 380 16.44 1.74 29.03
N ASP A 381 17.47 0.90 28.90
CA ASP A 381 18.71 1.02 29.68
C ASP A 381 19.40 2.36 29.40
N THR A 382 19.49 2.77 28.14
CA THR A 382 20.07 4.08 27.76
C THR A 382 19.25 5.24 28.35
N LEU A 383 17.93 5.17 28.27
CA LEU A 383 17.04 6.16 28.89
C LEU A 383 17.25 6.25 30.41
N THR A 384 17.30 5.10 31.08
CA THR A 384 17.48 4.97 32.53
C THR A 384 18.82 5.57 32.94
N LYS A 385 19.90 5.26 32.22
CA LYS A 385 21.21 5.85 32.49
C LYS A 385 21.21 7.36 32.36
N VAL A 386 20.72 7.89 31.24
CA VAL A 386 20.82 9.33 30.94
C VAL A 386 19.89 10.18 31.82
N LEU A 387 18.71 9.66 32.18
CA LEU A 387 17.68 10.44 32.88
C LEU A 387 17.47 10.05 34.36
N ILE A 388 18.04 8.94 34.82
CA ILE A 388 17.86 8.44 36.18
C ILE A 388 19.21 8.21 36.86
N ASP A 389 20.03 7.26 36.38
CA ASP A 389 21.23 6.81 37.10
C ASP A 389 22.38 7.82 37.03
N ASN A 390 22.68 8.30 35.82
CA ASN A 390 23.74 9.27 35.52
C ASN A 390 23.16 10.66 35.18
N ARG A 391 21.96 10.96 35.71
CA ARG A 391 21.25 12.21 35.45
C ARG A 391 22.11 13.42 35.82
N SER A 392 22.23 14.37 34.91
CA SER A 392 22.86 15.66 35.17
C SER A 392 21.97 16.58 36.03
N THR A 393 22.58 17.58 36.67
CA THR A 393 21.88 18.68 37.38
C THR A 393 21.47 19.83 36.45
N SER A 394 21.82 19.73 35.17
CA SER A 394 21.42 20.67 34.12
C SER A 394 19.91 20.87 34.08
N ARG A 395 19.49 22.09 33.75
CA ARG A 395 18.09 22.44 33.49
C ARG A 395 17.59 21.72 32.24
N LYS A 396 16.38 21.16 32.28
CA LYS A 396 15.83 20.27 31.25
C LYS A 396 14.53 20.81 30.67
N MET A 397 14.36 20.65 29.37
CA MET A 397 13.13 20.88 28.64
C MET A 397 12.76 19.60 27.87
N HIS A 398 11.48 19.26 27.85
CA HIS A 398 10.99 18.08 27.13
C HIS A 398 9.98 18.52 26.07
N ILE A 399 10.24 18.15 24.81
CA ILE A 399 9.37 18.47 23.67
C ILE A 399 8.80 17.16 23.14
N PHE A 400 7.50 16.95 23.30
CA PHE A 400 6.77 15.82 22.73
C PHE A 400 6.26 16.16 21.34
N VAL A 401 6.79 15.48 20.33
CA VAL A 401 6.50 15.70 18.93
C VAL A 401 5.38 14.76 18.49
N ILE A 402 4.29 15.33 17.98
CA ILE A 402 3.12 14.63 17.48
C ILE A 402 2.85 15.11 16.05
N GLU A 403 2.62 14.19 15.13
CA GLU A 403 2.23 14.53 13.76
C GLU A 403 0.73 14.79 13.67
N TYR A 404 0.35 15.90 13.03
CA TYR A 404 -1.04 16.18 12.72
C TYR A 404 -1.60 15.21 11.66
N GLY A 405 -2.77 14.64 11.92
CA GLY A 405 -3.48 13.74 11.00
C GLY A 405 -2.97 12.29 11.00
N ALA A 406 -2.15 11.92 11.99
CA ALA A 406 -1.59 10.57 12.09
C ALA A 406 -2.29 9.70 13.17
N GLU A 407 -3.31 10.22 13.86
CA GLU A 407 -3.93 9.61 15.04
C GLU A 407 -4.41 8.16 14.85
N ASP A 408 -4.85 7.83 13.64
CA ASP A 408 -5.42 6.52 13.30
C ASP A 408 -4.36 5.51 12.84
N ARG A 409 -3.08 5.90 12.78
CA ARG A 409 -1.99 4.96 12.50
C ARG A 409 -1.86 3.95 13.62
N LEU A 410 -1.85 2.69 13.24
CA LEU A 410 -1.68 1.56 14.14
C LEU A 410 -0.22 1.11 14.17
N TYR A 411 0.37 1.08 15.35
CA TYR A 411 1.68 0.51 15.61
C TYR A 411 1.43 -0.76 16.41
N GLU A 412 1.88 -1.92 15.91
CA GLU A 412 1.63 -3.22 16.54
C GLU A 412 0.15 -3.50 16.88
N GLY A 413 -0.77 -2.97 16.07
CA GLY A 413 -2.21 -3.11 16.24
C GLY A 413 -2.87 -2.10 17.18
N LEU A 414 -2.11 -1.18 17.80
CA LEU A 414 -2.63 -0.17 18.71
C LEU A 414 -2.44 1.26 18.17
N PRO A 415 -3.38 2.19 18.42
CA PRO A 415 -3.25 3.57 17.99
C PRO A 415 -2.20 4.31 18.84
N GLN A 416 -1.63 5.37 18.26
CA GLN A 416 -0.55 6.17 18.87
C GLN A 416 -0.84 6.65 20.30
N ARG A 417 -2.08 7.05 20.56
CA ARG A 417 -2.51 7.58 21.87
C ARG A 417 -2.21 6.60 23.02
N VAL A 418 -2.31 5.29 22.76
CA VAL A 418 -2.06 4.25 23.77
C VAL A 418 -0.59 4.25 24.19
N TYR A 419 0.32 4.34 23.24
CA TYR A 419 1.76 4.41 23.52
C TYR A 419 2.16 5.70 24.22
N LEU A 420 1.59 6.83 23.81
CA LEU A 420 1.84 8.13 24.43
C LEU A 420 1.36 8.17 25.90
N GLU A 421 0.15 7.65 26.17
CA GLU A 421 -0.39 7.52 27.54
C GLU A 421 0.42 6.52 28.39
N GLY A 422 0.86 5.42 27.79
CA GLY A 422 1.78 4.46 28.42
C GLY A 422 3.10 5.10 28.81
N ALA A 423 3.69 5.93 27.94
CA ALA A 423 4.92 6.65 28.22
C ALA A 423 4.75 7.68 29.35
N VAL A 424 3.63 8.42 29.38
CA VAL A 424 3.33 9.33 30.50
C VAL A 424 3.25 8.57 31.83
N SER A 425 2.63 7.39 31.82
CA SER A 425 2.55 6.53 33.02
C SER A 425 3.93 6.05 33.46
N TYR A 426 4.78 5.64 32.51
CA TYR A 426 6.17 5.26 32.79
C TYR A 426 6.96 6.41 33.41
N ILE A 427 6.87 7.61 32.83
CA ILE A 427 7.53 8.83 33.32
C ILE A 427 7.10 9.17 34.75
N LYS A 428 5.80 9.04 35.06
CA LYS A 428 5.28 9.26 36.43
C LYS A 428 5.87 8.27 37.42
N ASN A 429 5.88 6.98 37.07
CA ASN A 429 6.33 5.90 37.95
C ASN A 429 7.84 5.98 38.23
N THR A 430 8.62 6.34 37.22
CA THR A 430 10.09 6.48 37.32
C THR A 430 10.52 7.84 37.88
N GLY A 431 9.67 8.86 37.81
CA GLY A 431 9.97 10.19 38.31
C GLY A 431 10.94 10.99 37.44
N ILE A 432 11.05 10.66 36.14
CA ILE A 432 12.00 11.28 35.19
C ILE A 432 11.89 12.81 35.13
N PHE A 433 10.70 13.39 35.36
CA PHE A 433 10.48 14.86 35.32
C PHE A 433 10.43 15.53 36.70
N LYS A 434 10.76 14.82 37.79
CA LYS A 434 10.63 15.36 39.16
C LYS A 434 11.68 16.43 39.52
N LYS A 435 12.83 16.43 38.87
CA LYS A 435 13.97 17.30 39.22
C LYS A 435 14.51 18.00 37.99
N ASP A 436 14.93 19.24 38.13
CA ASP A 436 15.64 20.02 37.09
C ASP A 436 14.87 20.18 35.77
N THR A 437 13.58 19.84 35.73
CA THR A 437 12.73 20.03 34.55
C THR A 437 12.01 21.37 34.65
N ASP A 438 12.27 22.27 33.71
CA ASP A 438 11.67 23.60 33.69
C ASP A 438 10.43 23.70 32.83
N ALA A 439 10.40 22.93 31.74
CA ALA A 439 9.39 23.07 30.72
C ALA A 439 9.06 21.76 30.01
N ILE A 440 7.77 21.59 29.71
CA ILE A 440 7.23 20.52 28.87
C ILE A 440 6.37 21.15 27.77
N TYR A 441 6.66 20.79 26.52
CA TYR A 441 5.96 21.25 25.34
C TYR A 441 5.39 20.08 24.54
N ILE A 442 4.32 20.34 23.81
CA ILE A 442 3.85 19.48 22.72
C ILE A 442 4.08 20.22 21.41
N MET A 443 4.93 19.69 20.54
CA MET A 443 5.14 20.18 19.18
C MET A 443 4.29 19.38 18.21
N ILE A 444 3.44 20.07 17.45
CA ILE A 444 2.51 19.48 16.50
C ILE A 444 3.07 19.73 15.10
N THR A 445 3.68 18.70 14.51
CA THR A 445 4.32 18.76 13.19
C THR A 445 3.30 18.57 12.07
N LYS A 446 3.72 18.92 10.84
CA LYS A 446 2.88 18.94 9.63
C LYS A 446 1.65 19.83 9.80
N ALA A 447 1.81 20.92 10.56
CA ALA A 447 0.78 21.92 10.80
C ALA A 447 0.27 22.57 9.49
N ASP A 448 1.07 22.55 8.43
CA ASP A 448 0.74 23.00 7.08
C ASP A 448 -0.41 22.20 6.41
N LYS A 449 -0.70 20.98 6.87
CA LYS A 449 -1.84 20.19 6.39
C LYS A 449 -3.19 20.83 6.71
N VAL A 450 -3.26 21.71 7.70
CA VAL A 450 -4.50 22.41 8.04
C VAL A 450 -4.70 23.63 7.16
N LYS A 451 -5.63 23.51 6.20
CA LYS A 451 -6.12 24.66 5.44
C LYS A 451 -6.87 25.61 6.38
N ASN A 452 -6.46 26.88 6.45
CA ASN A 452 -7.07 27.92 7.28
C ASN A 452 -7.05 27.63 8.79
N ALA A 453 -5.88 27.31 9.35
CA ALA A 453 -5.72 27.12 10.79
C ALA A 453 -6.18 28.37 11.60
N THR A 454 -6.98 28.12 12.63
CA THR A 454 -7.36 29.12 13.63
C THR A 454 -6.45 29.02 14.86
N LYS A 455 -6.57 29.97 15.80
CA LYS A 455 -5.80 29.94 17.05
C LYS A 455 -6.04 28.67 17.88
N ASP A 456 -7.25 28.10 17.80
CA ASP A 456 -7.65 26.97 18.63
C ASP A 456 -7.55 25.61 17.92
N THR A 457 -7.30 25.59 16.60
CA THR A 457 -7.22 24.38 15.77
C THR A 457 -6.36 23.28 16.41
N PHE A 458 -5.11 23.61 16.76
CA PHE A 458 -4.16 22.64 17.31
C PHE A 458 -4.45 22.29 18.77
N THR A 459 -5.06 23.21 19.50
CA THR A 459 -5.54 22.95 20.87
C THR A 459 -6.66 21.92 20.84
N ASN A 460 -7.64 22.09 19.95
CA ASN A 460 -8.76 21.18 19.76
C ASN A 460 -8.28 19.83 19.27
N TYR A 461 -7.38 19.78 18.29
CA TYR A 461 -6.80 18.52 17.82
C TYR A 461 -6.20 17.67 18.96
N ILE A 462 -5.38 18.27 19.83
CA ILE A 462 -4.82 17.58 20.99
C ILE A 462 -5.91 17.16 21.98
N ASN A 463 -6.89 18.02 22.23
CA ASN A 463 -7.98 17.73 23.18
C ASN A 463 -8.94 16.65 22.65
N ASP A 464 -9.12 16.54 21.34
CA ASP A 464 -10.04 15.57 20.74
C ASP A 464 -9.36 14.21 20.57
N LYS A 465 -8.09 14.19 20.17
CA LYS A 465 -7.38 12.95 19.79
C LYS A 465 -6.42 12.43 20.85
N TYR A 466 -5.92 13.29 21.75
CA TYR A 466 -4.85 12.98 22.70
C TYR A 466 -5.12 13.54 24.11
N LEU A 467 -6.38 13.62 24.53
CA LEU A 467 -6.77 14.21 25.82
C LEU A 467 -6.12 13.55 27.02
N GLY A 468 -6.09 12.21 27.05
CA GLY A 468 -5.49 11.43 28.15
C GLY A 468 -3.99 11.72 28.29
N PHE A 469 -3.29 11.74 27.17
CA PHE A 469 -1.88 12.13 27.10
C PHE A 469 -1.65 13.57 27.60
N TYR A 470 -2.42 14.55 27.10
CA TYR A 470 -2.31 15.95 27.50
C TYR A 470 -2.57 16.13 29.01
N ASN A 471 -3.68 15.57 29.53
CA ASN A 471 -4.03 15.67 30.94
C ASN A 471 -2.97 15.01 31.83
N GLY A 472 -2.40 13.89 31.36
CA GLY A 472 -1.32 13.21 32.05
C GLY A 472 -0.06 14.07 32.20
N LEU A 473 0.36 14.76 31.14
CA LEU A 473 1.46 15.73 31.17
C LEU A 473 1.12 16.98 31.99
N GLU A 474 -0.11 17.49 31.90
CA GLU A 474 -0.56 18.65 32.69
C GLU A 474 -0.53 18.34 34.19
N GLN A 475 -0.91 17.13 34.58
CA GLN A 475 -0.77 16.68 35.97
C GLN A 475 0.70 16.66 36.41
N ILE A 476 1.61 16.12 35.58
CA ILE A 476 3.05 16.16 35.88
C ILE A 476 3.52 17.62 36.06
N CYS A 477 3.04 18.54 35.22
CA CYS A 477 3.39 19.95 35.33
C CYS A 477 2.91 20.57 36.64
N LYS A 478 1.69 20.24 37.09
CA LYS A 478 1.13 20.73 38.36
C LYS A 478 1.89 20.17 39.55
N ASP A 479 2.15 18.86 39.55
CA ASP A 479 2.77 18.15 40.68
C ASP A 479 4.24 18.57 40.90
N ASN A 480 4.92 19.02 39.84
CA ASN A 480 6.35 19.34 39.87
C ASN A 480 6.64 20.82 39.56
N GLU A 481 5.61 21.69 39.59
CA GLU A 481 5.72 23.14 39.35
C GLU A 481 6.33 23.54 37.98
N ILE A 482 6.24 22.65 36.99
CA ILE A 482 6.77 22.86 35.64
C ILE A 482 5.82 23.74 34.85
N ASN A 483 6.33 24.70 34.07
CA ASN A 483 5.51 25.57 33.20
C ASN A 483 4.26 26.17 33.88
N LYS A 484 4.33 26.48 35.18
CA LYS A 484 3.18 26.99 35.97
C LYS A 484 1.95 26.07 35.89
N GLY A 485 2.16 24.75 35.85
CA GLY A 485 1.11 23.74 35.83
C GLY A 485 0.42 23.54 34.48
N LYS A 486 1.00 24.01 33.36
CA LYS A 486 0.43 23.89 32.01
C LYS A 486 1.42 23.30 31.02
N VAL A 487 0.90 22.59 30.02
CA VAL A 487 1.70 22.11 28.87
C VAL A 487 1.48 23.07 27.70
N GLU A 488 2.56 23.67 27.21
CA GLU A 488 2.50 24.61 26.09
C GLU A 488 2.51 23.85 24.75
N LYS A 489 1.71 24.30 23.78
CA LYS A 489 1.55 23.66 22.46
C LYS A 489 2.21 24.54 21.38
N ILE A 490 3.01 23.93 20.50
CA ILE A 490 3.74 24.60 19.43
C ILE A 490 3.31 24.00 18.10
N ALA A 491 2.69 24.78 17.21
CA ALA A 491 2.45 24.37 15.83
C ALA A 491 3.74 24.50 15.02
N PHE A 492 4.11 23.45 14.29
CA PHE A 492 5.37 23.37 13.55
C PHE A 492 5.18 22.79 12.14
N SER A 493 5.78 23.43 11.16
CA SER A 493 5.82 22.97 9.77
C SER A 493 7.18 23.27 9.17
N LEU A 494 7.66 22.40 8.29
CA LEU A 494 8.90 22.65 7.54
C LEU A 494 8.67 23.62 6.39
N GLY A 495 7.43 23.78 5.92
CA GLY A 495 7.10 24.49 4.70
C GLY A 495 6.33 23.55 3.77
N GLU A 496 6.51 23.73 2.47
CA GLU A 496 5.83 22.90 1.48
C GLU A 496 6.63 21.61 1.27
N VAL A 497 6.02 20.47 1.59
CA VAL A 497 6.62 19.14 1.43
C VAL A 497 6.02 18.45 0.21
N CYS A 498 6.88 17.87 -0.62
CA CYS A 498 6.48 17.14 -1.81
C CYS A 498 7.16 15.79 -1.86
N PHE A 499 6.40 14.77 -2.25
CA PHE A 499 6.86 13.41 -2.46
C PHE A 499 7.60 12.76 -1.28
N GLN A 500 7.31 13.12 -0.02
CA GLN A 500 7.94 12.60 1.21
C GLN A 500 9.45 12.85 1.36
N ASN A 501 10.11 13.31 0.30
CA ASN A 501 11.55 13.41 0.22
C ASN A 501 12.03 14.85 0.06
N TYR A 502 11.17 15.78 -0.36
CA TYR A 502 11.60 17.15 -0.65
C TYR A 502 10.79 18.16 0.15
N CYS A 503 11.45 19.24 0.53
CA CYS A 503 10.79 20.34 1.22
C CYS A 503 11.33 21.68 0.72
N ARG A 504 10.42 22.56 0.31
CA ARG A 504 10.68 24.00 0.20
C ARG A 504 10.59 24.59 1.60
N PHE A 505 11.74 24.91 2.17
CA PHE A 505 11.83 25.23 3.58
C PHE A 505 11.29 26.64 3.91
N ASN A 506 10.41 26.71 4.90
CA ASN A 506 9.95 27.92 5.54
C ASN A 506 10.54 28.01 6.95
N SER A 507 11.49 28.93 7.15
CA SER A 507 12.21 29.07 8.42
C SER A 507 11.37 29.56 9.59
N ARG A 508 10.23 30.24 9.35
CA ARG A 508 9.50 30.97 10.40
C ARG A 508 9.09 30.13 11.62
N PRO A 509 8.53 28.90 11.48
CA PRO A 509 8.20 28.08 12.64
C PRO A 509 9.44 27.69 13.46
N ALA A 510 10.56 27.38 12.80
CA ALA A 510 11.83 27.08 13.46
C ALA A 510 12.43 28.32 14.15
N GLU A 511 12.32 29.51 13.55
CA GLU A 511 12.75 30.77 14.19
C GLU A 511 12.03 31.02 15.52
N ASN A 512 10.74 30.72 15.59
CA ASN A 512 9.96 30.85 16.83
C ASN A 512 10.50 29.89 17.91
N VAL A 513 10.88 28.67 17.53
CA VAL A 513 11.45 27.70 18.47
C VAL A 513 12.85 28.15 18.92
N VAL A 514 13.73 28.58 18.01
CA VAL A 514 15.06 29.11 18.40
C VAL A 514 14.91 30.31 19.33
N SER A 515 13.95 31.20 19.08
CA SER A 515 13.65 32.33 19.96
C SER A 515 13.19 31.86 21.35
N LEU A 516 12.33 30.83 21.41
CA LEU A 516 11.90 30.21 22.67
C LEU A 516 13.09 29.60 23.42
N LEU A 517 14.03 28.94 22.72
CA LEU A 517 15.23 28.37 23.32
C LEU A 517 16.10 29.46 23.95
N LEU A 518 16.35 30.57 23.25
CA LEU A 518 17.10 31.70 23.80
C LEU A 518 16.40 32.34 25.01
N GLN A 519 15.06 32.40 25.01
CA GLN A 519 14.30 32.97 26.13
C GLN A 519 14.31 32.09 27.38
N ARG A 520 14.33 30.76 27.21
CA ARG A 520 14.15 29.79 28.31
C ARG A 520 15.46 29.18 28.81
N SER A 521 16.52 29.17 28.00
CA SER A 521 17.81 28.61 28.38
C SER A 521 18.56 29.51 29.37
N ALA A 522 19.38 28.88 30.21
CA ALA A 522 20.32 29.61 31.05
C ALA A 522 21.39 30.30 30.19
N SER A 523 21.73 31.54 30.54
CA SER A 523 22.74 32.32 29.84
C SER A 523 23.68 33.06 30.77
N PHE A 524 24.85 33.40 30.23
CA PHE A 524 25.87 34.22 30.88
C PHE A 524 26.49 35.20 29.88
N ARG A 525 27.10 36.28 30.38
CA ARG A 525 27.78 37.27 29.52
C ARG A 525 29.12 36.72 29.02
N GLY A 526 29.52 36.99 27.79
CA GLY A 526 30.88 36.63 27.32
C GLY A 526 32.02 37.31 28.11
N GLY A 527 33.22 36.69 28.11
CA GLY A 527 34.45 37.26 28.67
C GLY A 527 34.81 36.84 30.11
N LYS A 528 35.91 37.40 30.67
CA LYS A 528 36.49 36.99 31.98
C LYS A 528 35.50 37.04 33.16
N ARG A 529 34.52 37.97 33.14
CA ARG A 529 33.48 38.08 34.19
C ARG A 529 32.41 36.99 34.09
N GLY A 530 32.06 36.53 32.89
CA GLY A 530 31.09 35.45 32.70
C GLY A 530 31.64 34.05 32.91
N MET A 531 32.95 33.85 32.79
CA MET A 531 33.61 32.58 33.13
C MET A 531 33.41 32.22 34.62
N PHE A 532 33.34 33.23 35.51
CA PHE A 532 32.97 33.03 36.90
C PHE A 532 31.48 32.73 37.08
N GLU A 533 30.59 33.38 36.32
CA GLU A 533 29.13 33.09 36.36
C GLU A 533 28.81 31.67 35.87
N LYS A 534 29.60 31.11 34.93
CA LYS A 534 29.48 29.74 34.41
C LYS A 534 29.67 28.67 35.48
N ILE A 535 30.55 28.89 36.47
CA ILE A 535 30.86 27.91 37.53
C ILE A 535 29.74 27.84 38.60
N PHE A 536 28.97 28.91 38.79
CA PHE A 536 27.99 29.02 39.87
C PHE A 536 26.52 28.76 39.45
N ARG A 537 26.24 28.54 38.16
CA ARG A 537 24.86 28.47 37.62
C ARG A 537 24.48 27.15 36.94
N GLY A 538 25.39 26.19 36.91
CA GLY A 538 25.14 24.90 36.27
C GLY A 538 24.65 23.82 37.22
#